data_AF-A0A3M0IDL8-F1
#
_entry.id   AF-A0A3M0IDL8-F1
#
_cell.length_a   1.000
_cell.length_b   1.000
_cell.length_c   1.000
_cell.angle_alpha   90.00
_cell.angle_beta   90.00
_cell.angle_gamma   90.00
#
_symmetry.space_group_name_H-M   'P 1'
#
loop_
_entity.id
_entity.type
_entity.pdbx_description
1 polymer ?
#
loop_
_entity_poly.entity_id
_entity_poly.type
_entity_poly.pdbx_seq_one_letter_code
_entity_poly.pdbx_strand_id
1 'polypeptide(L)'
;MYLLAYGRIYANHGAMTPGVTSETVDGMSQRKIDRIIEVMRHEHYRFRPVRRVHIPKKNGKMRPLGLPTWSDKLVGEVVRLLLEAYYEPTFSDRSHGFRPRRGCHTALREVDHTWTGTSWFIEGDIADCFGSLDHQVLLSTLGEKIHDQRFLRLVRNMLTAGYMEDWRWGATLSGAPQGGVASPVLSNICLHKLDEFVETVLIPEYTRGKRRARNPAYLELQNLLAKARRRGDRVQARALRQQMVSLPSADPNDPGYRRLRYIRYADDHLLGFTGPKAEAEQSKKRLAQFLRDELRLELSQETTLITHARTRAARFLGYEITTQHNDTKKTGRYRRVNGQIALRVPRDVIKAKCALYIDRGKPAKKTALTNSSDHAIVATFGTVYRGIVQYYLLAGDVFRLHRLQWVMETSMLKTLASKHRSSVSKMAARHKARIGTPNGPRVCFEARIERKNRKPLVARFGGIPLQRQRAAELADREPVRVDYPQKELIARLLADTCEICGSKGNVQVHHVRALADLAHAGWQPSDWARVMLHRRRKTVVACDICHDRIHSERPARPFTQ
;
A
#
# COMPACT_ATOMS: atom_id res chain seq x y z
N MET A 1 5.46 26.34 -3.24
CA MET A 1 4.86 25.01 -3.53
C MET A 1 5.71 24.15 -4.48
N TYR A 2 6.19 24.66 -5.61
CA TYR A 2 7.00 23.86 -6.56
C TYR A 2 8.26 23.24 -5.94
N LEU A 3 8.98 23.96 -5.07
CA LEU A 3 10.13 23.40 -4.36
C LEU A 3 9.75 22.24 -3.42
N LEU A 4 8.57 22.34 -2.78
CA LEU A 4 8.04 21.25 -1.94
C LEU A 4 7.72 20.01 -2.79
N ALA A 5 7.04 20.22 -3.92
CA ALA A 5 6.74 19.18 -4.90
C ALA A 5 8.03 18.51 -5.38
N TYR A 6 9.00 19.30 -5.84
CA TYR A 6 10.33 18.84 -6.25
C TYR A 6 10.98 17.98 -5.16
N GLY A 7 11.00 18.47 -3.92
CA GLY A 7 11.51 17.77 -2.75
C GLY A 7 10.85 16.40 -2.51
N ARG A 8 9.57 16.21 -2.84
CA ARG A 8 8.87 14.92 -2.70
C ARG A 8 9.20 13.96 -3.83
N ILE A 9 9.31 14.43 -5.07
CA ILE A 9 9.43 13.57 -6.25
C ILE A 9 10.88 13.19 -6.61
N TYR A 10 11.89 14.01 -6.28
CA TYR A 10 13.28 13.74 -6.68
C TYR A 10 13.86 12.44 -6.09
N ALA A 11 13.36 12.02 -4.92
CA ALA A 11 13.81 10.82 -4.23
C ALA A 11 13.21 9.53 -4.81
N ASN A 12 12.21 9.62 -5.69
CA ASN A 12 11.55 8.47 -6.27
C ASN A 12 12.50 7.73 -7.22
N HIS A 13 12.48 6.39 -7.19
CA HIS A 13 13.36 5.57 -8.03
C HIS A 13 13.14 5.81 -9.54
N GLY A 14 11.94 6.27 -9.93
CA GLY A 14 11.60 6.63 -11.31
C GLY A 14 11.87 8.09 -11.70
N ALA A 15 12.54 8.89 -10.87
CA ALA A 15 12.81 10.31 -11.17
C ALA A 15 13.77 10.50 -12.37
N MET A 16 14.71 9.57 -12.54
CA MET A 16 15.67 9.54 -13.67
C MET A 16 15.15 8.77 -14.89
N THR A 17 13.87 8.39 -14.91
CA THR A 17 13.24 7.72 -16.04
C THR A 17 12.59 8.77 -16.94
N PRO A 18 13.06 8.93 -18.19
CA PRO A 18 12.49 9.90 -19.11
C PRO A 18 11.04 9.54 -19.47
N GLY A 19 10.24 10.56 -19.77
CA GLY A 19 8.90 10.40 -20.33
C GLY A 19 8.97 10.28 -21.86
N VAL A 20 8.11 11.03 -22.55
CA VAL A 20 8.19 11.23 -24.02
C VAL A 20 9.43 12.05 -24.40
N THR A 21 9.84 12.98 -23.55
CA THR A 21 11.05 13.79 -23.72
C THR A 21 12.26 13.17 -23.03
N SER A 22 13.46 13.54 -23.48
CA SER A 22 14.73 13.25 -22.79
C SER A 22 14.86 13.92 -21.43
N GLU A 23 13.97 14.87 -21.11
CA GLU A 23 13.91 15.54 -19.81
C GLU A 23 13.78 14.54 -18.65
N THR A 24 14.65 14.69 -17.66
CA THR A 24 14.58 13.97 -16.38
C THR A 24 14.65 14.97 -15.22
N VAL A 25 14.77 14.48 -13.99
CA VAL A 25 15.05 15.30 -12.80
C VAL A 25 16.40 16.03 -12.88
N ASP A 26 17.31 15.54 -13.73
CA ASP A 26 18.61 16.16 -13.96
C ASP A 26 18.48 17.54 -14.63
N GLY A 27 19.34 18.49 -14.24
CA GLY A 27 19.27 19.87 -14.74
C GLY A 27 18.09 20.68 -14.17
N MET A 28 17.54 20.28 -13.02
CA MET A 28 16.51 21.07 -12.35
C MET A 28 17.12 22.31 -11.68
N SER A 29 16.55 23.48 -11.95
CA SER A 29 17.02 24.78 -11.43
C SER A 29 15.86 25.67 -11.00
N GLN A 30 16.13 26.73 -10.24
CA GLN A 30 15.11 27.74 -9.89
C GLN A 30 14.55 28.41 -11.15
N ARG A 31 15.42 28.83 -12.07
CA ARG A 31 15.04 29.39 -13.38
C ARG A 31 14.04 28.53 -14.14
N LYS A 32 14.24 27.21 -14.13
CA LYS A 32 13.31 26.27 -14.77
C LYS A 32 11.95 26.24 -14.07
N ILE A 33 11.92 26.29 -12.74
CA ILE A 33 10.68 26.42 -11.96
C ILE A 33 9.99 27.75 -12.31
N ASP A 34 10.73 28.85 -12.32
CA ASP A 34 10.19 30.19 -12.59
C ASP A 34 9.61 30.27 -14.00
N ARG A 35 10.28 29.67 -15.00
CA ARG A 35 9.73 29.55 -16.36
C ARG A 35 8.42 28.77 -16.39
N ILE A 36 8.32 27.67 -15.65
CA ILE A 36 7.07 26.89 -15.56
C ILE A 36 5.97 27.74 -14.90
N ILE A 37 6.30 28.46 -13.83
CA ILE A 37 5.37 29.35 -13.13
C ILE A 37 4.86 30.44 -14.09
N GLU A 38 5.75 31.06 -14.87
CA GLU A 38 5.39 32.13 -15.79
C GLU A 38 4.49 31.60 -16.93
N VAL A 39 4.82 30.45 -17.52
CA VAL A 39 3.98 29.80 -18.54
C VAL A 39 2.62 29.41 -17.98
N MET A 40 2.55 28.98 -16.71
CA MET A 40 1.27 28.70 -16.04
C MET A 40 0.48 29.96 -15.72
N ARG A 41 1.15 31.06 -15.34
CA ARG A 41 0.53 32.37 -15.07
C ARG A 41 -0.20 32.91 -16.30
N HIS A 42 0.35 32.69 -17.50
CA HIS A 42 -0.24 33.10 -18.77
C HIS A 42 -1.15 32.03 -19.42
N GLU A 43 -1.47 30.94 -18.72
CA GLU A 43 -2.31 29.84 -19.22
C GLU A 43 -1.78 29.15 -20.50
N HIS A 44 -0.50 29.32 -20.80
CA HIS A 44 0.14 28.69 -21.96
C HIS A 44 0.68 27.29 -21.66
N TYR A 45 0.56 26.82 -20.42
CA TYR A 45 1.01 25.48 -20.05
C TYR A 45 0.11 24.40 -20.68
N ARG A 46 0.73 23.53 -21.49
CA ARG A 46 0.08 22.36 -22.08
C ARG A 46 0.80 21.10 -21.63
N PHE A 47 0.04 20.18 -21.05
CA PHE A 47 0.54 18.85 -20.70
C PHE A 47 0.92 18.10 -21.96
N ARG A 48 2.04 17.38 -21.91
CA ARG A 48 2.50 16.54 -23.00
C ARG A 48 1.88 15.14 -22.88
N PRO A 49 1.76 14.40 -23.99
CA PRO A 49 1.29 13.01 -23.93
C PRO A 49 2.20 12.18 -23.02
N VAL A 50 1.62 11.22 -22.30
CA VAL A 50 2.37 10.32 -21.42
C VAL A 50 2.97 9.16 -22.20
N ARG A 51 4.22 8.75 -21.89
CA ARG A 51 4.81 7.58 -22.55
C ARG A 51 4.21 6.30 -21.95
N ARG A 52 3.60 5.45 -22.77
CA ARG A 52 2.96 4.21 -22.32
C ARG A 52 3.97 3.06 -22.25
N VAL A 53 4.00 2.36 -21.13
CA VAL A 53 4.84 1.16 -20.91
C VAL A 53 3.97 0.07 -20.29
N HIS A 54 4.06 -1.15 -20.81
CA HIS A 54 3.29 -2.28 -20.30
C HIS A 54 4.03 -3.01 -19.18
N ILE A 55 3.34 -3.22 -18.05
CA ILE A 55 3.85 -3.98 -16.91
C ILE A 55 3.00 -5.25 -16.75
N PRO A 56 3.62 -6.45 -16.63
CA PRO A 56 2.87 -7.68 -16.46
C PRO A 56 2.15 -7.72 -15.11
N LYS A 57 0.84 -8.00 -15.11
CA LYS A 57 0.10 -8.37 -13.89
C LYS A 57 0.42 -9.82 -13.52
N LYS A 58 0.18 -10.17 -12.26
CA LYS A 58 0.29 -11.57 -11.77
C LYS A 58 -0.60 -12.55 -12.55
N ASN A 59 -1.68 -12.07 -13.15
CA ASN A 59 -2.66 -12.86 -13.89
C ASN A 59 -2.30 -12.97 -15.40
N GLY A 60 -1.10 -12.58 -15.81
CA GLY A 60 -0.65 -12.60 -17.21
C GLY A 60 -1.14 -11.42 -18.08
N LYS A 61 -2.24 -10.75 -17.70
CA LYS A 61 -2.71 -9.52 -18.36
C LYS A 61 -1.68 -8.38 -18.20
N MET A 62 -1.50 -7.54 -19.21
CA MET A 62 -0.63 -6.36 -19.13
C MET A 62 -1.38 -5.17 -18.51
N ARG A 63 -0.67 -4.34 -17.73
CA ARG A 63 -1.18 -3.07 -17.20
C ARG A 63 -0.42 -1.92 -17.87
N PRO A 64 -1.09 -1.01 -18.59
CA PRO A 64 -0.41 0.16 -19.13
C PRO A 64 -0.01 1.11 -17.99
N LEU A 65 1.21 1.64 -18.05
CA LEU A 65 1.72 2.66 -17.16
C LEU A 65 2.12 3.88 -18.00
N GLY A 66 1.52 5.03 -17.71
CA GLY A 66 1.90 6.32 -18.27
C GLY A 66 3.06 6.93 -17.50
N LEU A 67 4.14 7.25 -18.22
CA LEU A 67 5.29 7.96 -17.71
C LEU A 67 5.26 9.41 -18.21
N PRO A 68 4.75 10.36 -17.41
CA PRO A 68 4.77 11.79 -17.76
C PRO A 68 6.19 12.35 -17.80
N THR A 69 6.34 13.51 -18.46
CA THR A 69 7.59 14.28 -18.45
C THR A 69 7.91 14.80 -17.06
N TRP A 70 9.15 15.28 -16.84
CA TRP A 70 9.54 15.74 -15.51
C TRP A 70 8.79 17.02 -15.12
N SER A 71 8.66 17.97 -16.05
CA SER A 71 7.87 19.18 -15.84
C SER A 71 6.39 18.86 -15.52
N ASP A 72 5.77 17.93 -16.26
CA ASP A 72 4.39 17.51 -16.01
C ASP A 72 4.23 16.78 -14.66
N LYS A 73 5.23 15.98 -14.25
CA LYS A 73 5.26 15.37 -12.90
C LYS A 73 5.31 16.42 -11.80
N LEU A 74 6.11 17.47 -11.99
CA LEU A 74 6.23 18.56 -11.02
C LEU A 74 4.91 19.32 -10.88
N VAL A 75 4.28 19.70 -12.00
CA VAL A 75 2.97 20.37 -12.00
C VAL A 75 1.89 19.46 -11.42
N GLY A 76 1.86 18.19 -11.81
CA GLY A 76 0.92 17.20 -11.26
C GLY A 76 1.06 17.00 -9.75
N GLU A 77 2.28 17.04 -9.21
CA GLU A 77 2.50 16.99 -7.76
C GLU A 77 2.01 18.27 -7.06
N VAL A 78 2.16 19.45 -7.68
CA VAL A 78 1.58 20.70 -7.16
C VAL A 78 0.05 20.64 -7.14
N VAL A 79 -0.57 20.13 -8.21
CA VAL A 79 -2.02 19.89 -8.28
C VAL A 79 -2.46 18.92 -7.18
N ARG A 80 -1.72 17.81 -6.98
CA ARG A 80 -1.99 16.85 -5.91
C ARG A 80 -1.97 17.53 -4.53
N LEU A 81 -0.95 18.33 -4.24
CA LEU A 81 -0.81 19.03 -2.96
C LEU A 81 -1.99 19.97 -2.68
N LEU A 82 -2.45 20.71 -3.69
CA LEU A 82 -3.61 21.61 -3.57
C LEU A 82 -4.89 20.81 -3.30
N LEU A 83 -5.14 19.77 -4.08
CA LEU A 83 -6.34 18.93 -3.93
C LEU A 83 -6.34 18.19 -2.59
N GLU A 84 -5.21 17.65 -2.14
CA GLU A 84 -5.10 17.00 -0.82
C GLU A 84 -5.39 17.98 0.31
N ALA A 85 -4.85 19.20 0.26
CA ALA A 85 -5.08 20.19 1.30
C ALA A 85 -6.58 20.57 1.42
N TYR A 86 -7.29 20.61 0.30
CA TYR A 86 -8.69 20.98 0.25
C TYR A 86 -9.65 19.83 0.58
N TYR A 87 -9.45 18.65 -0.03
CA TYR A 87 -10.40 17.52 0.06
C TYR A 87 -10.16 16.56 1.22
N GLU A 88 -8.93 16.47 1.75
CA GLU A 88 -8.61 15.52 2.83
C GLU A 88 -9.49 15.67 4.08
N PRO A 89 -9.85 16.90 4.53
CA PRO A 89 -10.77 17.08 5.65
C PRO A 89 -12.21 16.66 5.36
N THR A 90 -12.64 16.67 4.10
CA THR A 90 -14.01 16.32 3.70
C THR A 90 -14.20 14.82 3.44
N PHE A 91 -13.13 14.09 3.11
CA PHE A 91 -13.25 12.68 2.79
C PHE A 91 -13.75 11.83 3.96
N SER A 92 -14.69 10.92 3.67
CA SER A 92 -15.24 9.96 4.63
C SER A 92 -14.15 9.19 5.38
N ASP A 93 -14.38 8.96 6.68
CA ASP A 93 -13.50 8.15 7.51
C ASP A 93 -13.42 6.68 7.09
N ARG A 94 -14.36 6.20 6.27
CA ARG A 94 -14.41 4.82 5.76
C ARG A 94 -13.56 4.61 4.50
N SER A 95 -13.03 5.70 3.92
CA SER A 95 -12.11 5.66 2.77
C SER A 95 -10.65 5.74 3.24
N HIS A 96 -9.85 4.71 2.90
CA HIS A 96 -8.47 4.58 3.38
C HIS A 96 -7.40 4.61 2.27
N GLY A 97 -7.77 4.37 1.01
CA GLY A 97 -6.81 4.24 -0.10
C GLY A 97 -6.17 5.56 -0.50
N PHE A 98 -4.86 5.57 -0.77
CA PHE A 98 -4.09 6.73 -1.24
C PHE A 98 -4.20 8.00 -0.39
N ARG A 99 -4.52 7.87 0.90
CA ARG A 99 -4.66 9.01 1.82
C ARG A 99 -3.49 9.12 2.80
N PRO A 100 -3.07 10.33 3.16
CA PRO A 100 -2.02 10.49 4.16
C PRO A 100 -2.44 9.91 5.50
N ARG A 101 -1.56 9.12 6.14
CA ARG A 101 -1.79 8.43 7.43
C ARG A 101 -2.87 7.33 7.41
N ARG A 102 -3.35 6.94 6.23
CA ARG A 102 -4.25 5.79 6.07
C ARG A 102 -3.61 4.76 5.14
N GLY A 103 -3.81 3.49 5.43
CA GLY A 103 -3.19 2.39 4.70
C GLY A 103 -4.03 1.13 4.78
N CYS A 104 -3.52 0.01 4.25
CA CYS A 104 -4.29 -1.24 4.25
C CYS A 104 -4.65 -1.67 5.69
N HIS A 105 -3.75 -1.45 6.64
CA HIS A 105 -3.93 -1.86 8.03
C HIS A 105 -4.99 -1.04 8.76
N THR A 106 -5.16 0.25 8.43
CA THR A 106 -6.19 1.07 9.06
C THR A 106 -7.57 0.58 8.66
N ALA A 107 -7.75 0.23 7.38
CA ALA A 107 -8.99 -0.35 6.87
C ALA A 107 -9.29 -1.72 7.53
N LEU A 108 -8.31 -2.63 7.53
CA LEU A 108 -8.47 -3.96 8.12
C LEU A 108 -8.74 -3.93 9.64
N ARG A 109 -8.13 -2.97 10.35
CA ARG A 109 -8.36 -2.75 11.78
C ARG A 109 -9.78 -2.28 12.06
N GLU A 110 -10.32 -1.38 11.22
CA GLU A 110 -11.72 -0.96 11.32
C GLU A 110 -12.67 -2.17 11.14
N VAL A 111 -12.41 -3.02 10.14
CA VAL A 111 -13.19 -4.25 9.91
C VAL A 111 -13.09 -5.19 11.12
N ASP A 112 -11.89 -5.47 11.63
CA ASP A 112 -11.69 -6.38 12.76
C ASP A 112 -12.42 -5.92 14.04
N HIS A 113 -12.39 -4.62 14.34
CA HIS A 113 -12.97 -4.08 15.58
C HIS A 113 -14.47 -3.81 15.47
N THR A 114 -14.93 -3.27 14.35
CA THR A 114 -16.30 -2.75 14.26
C THR A 114 -17.26 -3.76 13.65
N TRP A 115 -16.80 -4.73 12.84
CA TRP A 115 -17.68 -5.60 12.03
C TRP A 115 -18.20 -6.86 12.75
N THR A 116 -18.29 -6.81 14.08
CA THR A 116 -18.82 -7.92 14.89
C THR A 116 -20.26 -8.27 14.48
N GLY A 117 -20.53 -9.56 14.28
CA GLY A 117 -21.85 -10.12 13.99
C GLY A 117 -22.27 -10.08 12.52
N THR A 118 -21.34 -9.81 11.60
CA THR A 118 -21.60 -9.78 10.16
C THR A 118 -21.87 -11.19 9.61
N SER A 119 -22.93 -11.33 8.81
CA SER A 119 -23.39 -12.59 8.21
C SER A 119 -22.94 -12.76 6.76
N TRP A 120 -22.91 -11.66 6.00
CA TRP A 120 -22.54 -11.63 4.59
C TRP A 120 -21.47 -10.58 4.34
N PHE A 121 -20.48 -10.93 3.54
CA PHE A 121 -19.56 -9.96 2.94
C PHE A 121 -19.92 -9.80 1.47
N ILE A 122 -19.97 -8.56 1.01
CA ILE A 122 -20.14 -8.22 -0.39
C ILE A 122 -18.81 -7.61 -0.82
N GLU A 123 -18.03 -8.39 -1.57
CA GLU A 123 -16.80 -7.93 -2.18
C GLU A 123 -17.17 -7.13 -3.42
N GLY A 124 -16.55 -5.96 -3.55
CA GLY A 124 -16.83 -5.00 -4.60
C GLY A 124 -15.56 -4.46 -5.20
N ASP A 125 -15.46 -4.52 -6.52
CA ASP A 125 -14.29 -4.10 -7.28
C ASP A 125 -14.77 -3.42 -8.56
N ILE A 126 -14.14 -2.29 -8.88
CA ILE A 126 -14.51 -1.44 -10.01
C ILE A 126 -13.66 -1.82 -11.20
N ALA A 127 -14.31 -2.16 -12.32
CA ALA A 127 -13.60 -2.53 -13.53
C ALA A 127 -12.80 -1.33 -14.08
N ASP A 128 -11.48 -1.46 -14.07
CA ASP A 128 -10.51 -0.48 -14.58
C ASP A 128 -10.77 0.97 -14.11
N CYS A 129 -10.87 1.15 -12.78
CA CYS A 129 -11.20 2.45 -12.17
C CYS A 129 -10.34 3.63 -12.64
N PHE A 130 -9.10 3.42 -13.13
CA PHE A 130 -8.30 4.53 -13.67
C PHE A 130 -8.56 4.77 -15.16
N GLY A 131 -8.84 3.74 -15.95
CA GLY A 131 -9.07 3.86 -17.40
C GLY A 131 -10.48 4.30 -17.78
N SER A 132 -11.48 4.00 -16.94
CA SER A 132 -12.90 4.25 -17.23
C SER A 132 -13.45 5.56 -16.67
N LEU A 133 -12.67 6.37 -15.94
CA LEU A 133 -13.15 7.63 -15.37
C LEU A 133 -13.61 8.63 -16.44
N ASP A 134 -14.89 8.99 -16.40
CA ASP A 134 -15.46 10.01 -17.27
C ASP A 134 -14.91 11.41 -16.88
N HIS A 135 -14.31 12.10 -17.85
CA HIS A 135 -13.72 13.43 -17.62
C HIS A 135 -14.77 14.49 -17.32
N GLN A 136 -15.98 14.39 -17.89
CA GLN A 136 -17.07 15.33 -17.61
C GLN A 136 -17.54 15.17 -16.16
N VAL A 137 -17.76 13.94 -15.70
CA VAL A 137 -18.16 13.64 -14.32
C VAL A 137 -17.10 14.10 -13.30
N LEU A 138 -15.82 13.88 -13.61
CA LEU A 138 -14.74 14.33 -12.74
C LEU A 138 -14.65 15.86 -12.67
N LEU A 139 -14.77 16.55 -13.80
CA LEU A 139 -14.70 18.00 -13.86
C LEU A 139 -15.94 18.67 -13.25
N SER A 140 -17.14 18.09 -13.42
CA SER A 140 -18.35 18.59 -12.76
C SER A 140 -18.25 18.44 -11.25
N THR A 141 -17.79 17.29 -10.77
CA THR A 141 -17.57 17.03 -9.34
C THR A 141 -16.53 17.98 -8.74
N LEU A 142 -15.45 18.28 -9.47
CA LEU A 142 -14.48 19.31 -9.03
C LEU A 142 -15.10 20.71 -9.04
N GLY A 143 -15.92 21.03 -10.04
CA GLY A 143 -16.57 22.32 -10.22
C GLY A 143 -17.65 22.66 -9.18
N GLU A 144 -18.19 21.66 -8.49
CA GLU A 144 -19.12 21.85 -7.36
C GLU A 144 -18.45 22.62 -6.21
N LYS A 145 -17.15 22.39 -5.97
CA LYS A 145 -16.40 22.98 -4.85
C LYS A 145 -15.32 23.98 -5.26
N ILE A 146 -14.73 23.81 -6.45
CA ILE A 146 -13.67 24.67 -6.98
C ILE A 146 -14.24 25.50 -8.13
N HIS A 147 -14.35 26.83 -7.91
CA HIS A 147 -14.88 27.77 -8.91
C HIS A 147 -13.79 28.43 -9.77
N ASP A 148 -12.51 28.04 -9.61
CA ASP A 148 -11.41 28.52 -10.44
C ASP A 148 -11.40 27.79 -11.80
N GLN A 149 -11.90 28.49 -12.82
CA GLN A 149 -12.03 27.96 -14.18
C GLN A 149 -10.68 27.76 -14.86
N ARG A 150 -9.63 28.49 -14.43
CA ARG A 150 -8.27 28.33 -14.93
C ARG A 150 -7.70 26.99 -14.43
N PHE A 151 -7.96 26.68 -13.16
CA PHE A 151 -7.58 25.41 -12.57
C PHE A 151 -8.36 24.23 -13.17
N LEU A 152 -9.68 24.33 -13.34
CA LEU A 152 -10.47 23.27 -13.98
C LEU A 152 -10.01 23.01 -15.42
N ARG A 153 -9.67 24.07 -16.17
CA ARG A 153 -9.08 23.96 -17.51
C ARG A 153 -7.72 23.28 -17.50
N LEU A 154 -6.88 23.58 -16.52
CA LEU A 154 -5.58 22.91 -16.34
C LEU A 154 -5.76 21.41 -16.09
N VAL A 155 -6.69 21.03 -15.20
CA VAL A 155 -7.00 19.61 -14.92
C VAL A 155 -7.58 18.92 -16.15
N ARG A 156 -8.49 19.57 -16.89
CA ARG A 156 -8.99 19.06 -18.18
C ARG A 156 -7.84 18.79 -19.14
N ASN A 157 -6.95 19.77 -19.35
CA ASN A 157 -5.81 19.62 -20.24
C ASN A 157 -4.87 18.48 -19.81
N MET A 158 -4.74 18.24 -18.50
CA MET A 158 -3.96 17.12 -17.96
C MET A 158 -4.57 15.76 -18.32
N LEU A 159 -5.90 15.65 -18.27
CA LEU A 159 -6.62 14.41 -18.57
C LEU A 159 -6.69 14.13 -20.07
N THR A 160 -6.81 15.18 -20.90
CA THR A 160 -6.91 15.06 -22.37
C THR A 160 -5.56 15.06 -23.08
N ALA A 161 -4.43 15.07 -22.36
CA ALA A 161 -3.08 15.17 -22.94
C ALA A 161 -2.71 14.00 -23.89
N GLY A 162 -3.44 12.89 -23.83
CA GLY A 162 -3.18 11.70 -24.63
C GLY A 162 -2.02 10.85 -24.11
N TYR A 163 -1.69 9.81 -24.86
CA TYR A 163 -0.54 8.97 -24.61
C TYR A 163 0.24 8.69 -25.89
N MET A 164 1.51 8.31 -25.75
CA MET A 164 2.38 7.91 -26.84
C MET A 164 2.79 6.46 -26.65
N GLU A 165 2.55 5.64 -27.67
CA GLU A 165 2.81 4.20 -27.71
C GLU A 165 3.38 3.86 -29.09
N ASP A 166 4.55 3.21 -29.13
CA ASP A 166 5.25 2.86 -30.37
C ASP A 166 5.34 4.01 -31.39
N TRP A 167 5.70 5.21 -30.90
CA TRP A 167 5.79 6.46 -31.68
C TRP A 167 4.49 6.92 -32.33
N ARG A 168 3.35 6.36 -31.92
CA ARG A 168 2.01 6.80 -32.32
C ARG A 168 1.34 7.52 -31.17
N TRP A 169 0.69 8.64 -31.48
CA TRP A 169 -0.13 9.37 -30.53
C TRP A 169 -1.53 8.74 -30.45
N GLY A 170 -2.02 8.52 -29.23
CA GLY A 170 -3.38 8.09 -28.95
C GLY A 170 -4.10 9.11 -28.09
N ALA A 171 -5.36 9.40 -28.43
CA ALA A 171 -6.23 10.25 -27.63
C ALA A 171 -6.67 9.53 -26.34
N THR A 172 -6.64 10.24 -25.21
CA THR A 172 -7.24 9.76 -23.97
C THR A 172 -8.69 10.23 -23.91
N LEU A 173 -9.62 9.37 -24.32
CA LEU A 173 -11.06 9.67 -24.33
C LEU A 173 -11.72 9.51 -22.94
N SER A 174 -11.14 8.67 -22.09
CA SER A 174 -11.56 8.43 -20.72
C SER A 174 -10.36 8.06 -19.85
N GLY A 175 -10.51 8.21 -18.54
CA GLY A 175 -9.54 7.78 -17.56
C GLY A 175 -8.49 8.83 -17.18
N ALA A 176 -7.81 8.58 -16.07
CA ALA A 176 -6.65 9.34 -15.62
C ALA A 176 -5.38 8.55 -15.95
N PRO A 177 -4.31 9.20 -16.44
CA PRO A 177 -3.07 8.52 -16.80
C PRO A 177 -2.52 7.74 -15.60
N GLN A 178 -2.41 6.43 -15.77
CA GLN A 178 -2.02 5.54 -14.69
C GLN A 178 -0.51 5.69 -14.44
N GLY A 179 -0.12 6.26 -13.30
CA GLY A 179 1.27 6.69 -13.04
C GLY A 179 1.42 8.21 -12.94
N GLY A 180 0.37 8.97 -13.26
CA GLY A 180 0.24 10.38 -12.89
C GLY A 180 0.14 10.52 -11.37
N VAL A 181 0.85 11.51 -10.82
CA VAL A 181 0.94 11.71 -9.37
C VAL A 181 -0.38 12.21 -8.79
N ALA A 182 -1.17 12.98 -9.55
CA ALA A 182 -2.48 13.48 -9.14
C ALA A 182 -3.63 12.47 -9.35
N SER A 183 -3.44 11.44 -10.19
CA SER A 183 -4.49 10.49 -10.57
C SER A 183 -5.16 9.79 -9.37
N PRO A 184 -4.43 9.35 -8.32
CA PRO A 184 -5.06 8.72 -7.15
C PRO A 184 -5.99 9.65 -6.37
N VAL A 185 -5.63 10.93 -6.23
CA VAL A 185 -6.47 11.92 -5.52
C VAL A 185 -7.71 12.23 -6.34
N LEU A 186 -7.58 12.38 -7.66
CA LEU A 186 -8.72 12.59 -8.56
C LEU A 186 -9.72 11.43 -8.52
N SER A 187 -9.23 10.19 -8.54
CA SER A 187 -10.08 8.99 -8.39
C SER A 187 -10.79 8.98 -7.04
N ASN A 188 -10.10 9.32 -5.94
CA ASN A 188 -10.72 9.42 -4.63
C ASN A 188 -11.79 10.51 -4.52
N ILE A 189 -11.61 11.66 -5.19
CA ILE A 189 -12.62 12.73 -5.26
C ILE A 189 -13.88 12.22 -5.96
N CYS A 190 -13.74 11.55 -7.11
CA CYS A 190 -14.87 10.98 -7.84
C CYS A 190 -15.61 9.91 -7.00
N LEU A 191 -14.85 8.99 -6.39
CA LEU A 191 -15.39 7.92 -5.55
C LEU A 191 -15.90 8.41 -4.19
N HIS A 192 -15.66 9.66 -3.81
CA HIS A 192 -16.23 10.21 -2.59
C HIS A 192 -17.75 10.34 -2.69
N LYS A 193 -18.30 10.62 -3.88
CA LYS A 193 -19.75 10.59 -4.13
C LYS A 193 -20.37 9.23 -3.85
N LEU A 194 -19.65 8.15 -4.14
CA LEU A 194 -20.05 6.79 -3.76
C LEU A 194 -20.05 6.63 -2.24
N ASP A 195 -19.01 7.10 -1.55
CA ASP A 195 -18.94 7.04 -0.09
C ASP A 195 -20.10 7.80 0.56
N GLU A 196 -20.40 9.01 0.08
CA GLU A 196 -21.54 9.82 0.55
C GLU A 196 -22.88 9.11 0.30
N PHE A 197 -23.10 8.54 -0.89
CA PHE A 197 -24.31 7.78 -1.19
C PHE A 197 -24.48 6.57 -0.26
N VAL A 198 -23.40 5.82 0.00
CA VAL A 198 -23.45 4.67 0.89
C VAL A 198 -23.76 5.10 2.32
N GLU A 199 -23.17 6.20 2.80
CA GLU A 199 -23.37 6.70 4.16
C GLU A 199 -24.72 7.35 4.40
N THR A 200 -25.25 8.08 3.42
CA THR A 200 -26.50 8.85 3.55
C THR A 200 -27.73 8.04 3.17
N VAL A 201 -27.62 7.11 2.21
CA VAL A 201 -28.77 6.37 1.67
C VAL A 201 -28.73 4.91 2.10
N LEU A 202 -27.68 4.17 1.72
CA LEU A 202 -27.66 2.71 1.93
C LEU A 202 -27.56 2.32 3.41
N ILE A 203 -26.66 2.95 4.18
CA ILE A 203 -26.48 2.61 5.59
C ILE A 203 -27.76 2.84 6.39
N PRO A 204 -28.45 4.00 6.30
CA PRO A 204 -29.69 4.24 7.03
C PRO A 204 -30.83 3.30 6.65
N GLU A 205 -31.02 3.00 5.37
CA GLU A 205 -32.12 2.12 4.92
C GLU A 205 -31.95 0.66 5.37
N TYR A 206 -30.72 0.16 5.29
CA TYR A 206 -30.36 -1.23 5.59
C TYR A 206 -29.81 -1.43 7.01
N THR A 207 -29.95 -0.42 7.87
CA THR A 207 -29.62 -0.52 9.30
C THR A 207 -30.88 -0.32 10.13
N ARG A 208 -31.30 -1.36 10.85
CA ARG A 208 -32.51 -1.38 11.66
C ARG A 208 -32.23 -2.02 13.02
N GLY A 209 -32.88 -1.51 14.06
CA GLY A 209 -32.77 -2.05 15.41
C GLY A 209 -31.51 -1.60 16.17
N LYS A 210 -31.68 -1.21 17.44
CA LYS A 210 -30.57 -0.81 18.33
C LYS A 210 -29.84 -2.01 18.91
N ARG A 211 -30.57 -3.06 19.26
CA ARG A 211 -30.06 -4.30 19.87
C ARG A 211 -30.80 -5.49 19.27
N ARG A 212 -30.12 -6.64 19.19
CA ARG A 212 -30.75 -7.91 18.82
C ARG A 212 -31.72 -8.35 19.92
N ALA A 213 -32.85 -8.93 19.51
CA ALA A 213 -33.77 -9.63 20.38
C ALA A 213 -33.04 -10.77 21.13
N ARG A 214 -33.53 -11.10 22.33
CA ARG A 214 -33.04 -12.26 23.07
C ARG A 214 -33.56 -13.53 22.42
N ASN A 215 -32.72 -14.56 22.39
CA ASN A 215 -33.10 -15.86 21.85
C ASN A 215 -34.15 -16.53 22.78
N PRO A 216 -35.35 -16.88 22.29
CA PRO A 216 -36.39 -17.51 23.09
C PRO A 216 -35.92 -18.81 23.77
N ALA A 217 -35.24 -19.69 23.03
CA ALA A 217 -34.71 -20.95 23.57
C ALA A 217 -33.67 -20.71 24.69
N TYR A 218 -32.89 -19.63 24.60
CA TYR A 218 -31.96 -19.25 25.65
C TYR A 218 -32.67 -18.74 26.90
N LEU A 219 -33.75 -17.96 26.73
CA LEU A 219 -34.58 -17.45 27.83
C LEU A 219 -35.30 -18.59 28.56
N GLU A 220 -35.82 -19.57 27.84
CA GLU A 220 -36.45 -20.77 28.41
C GLU A 220 -35.46 -21.54 29.31
N LEU A 221 -34.26 -21.83 28.80
CA LEU A 221 -33.22 -22.48 29.61
C LEU A 221 -32.78 -21.63 30.79
N GLN A 222 -32.72 -20.30 30.64
CA GLN A 222 -32.41 -19.39 31.73
C GLN A 222 -33.47 -19.45 32.84
N ASN A 223 -34.74 -19.51 32.47
CA ASN A 223 -35.87 -19.64 33.38
C ASN A 223 -35.86 -21.00 34.10
N LEU A 224 -35.62 -22.09 33.37
CA LEU A 224 -35.47 -23.43 33.94
C LEU A 224 -34.28 -23.50 34.92
N LEU A 225 -33.14 -22.89 34.57
CA LEU A 225 -31.98 -22.81 35.43
C LEU A 225 -32.27 -22.04 36.72
N ALA A 226 -33.03 -20.94 36.64
CA ALA A 226 -33.45 -20.18 37.81
C ALA A 226 -34.42 -20.97 38.70
N LYS A 227 -35.30 -21.80 38.12
CA LYS A 227 -36.18 -22.72 38.87
C LYS A 227 -35.37 -23.83 39.55
N ALA A 228 -34.44 -24.49 38.85
CA ALA A 228 -33.58 -25.55 39.40
C ALA A 228 -32.72 -25.04 40.57
N ARG A 229 -32.15 -23.83 40.46
CA ARG A 229 -31.40 -23.20 41.57
C ARG A 229 -32.26 -22.92 42.79
N ARG A 230 -33.51 -22.46 42.60
CA ARG A 230 -34.45 -22.23 43.71
C ARG A 230 -34.81 -23.52 44.44
N ARG A 231 -34.86 -24.65 43.72
CA ARG A 231 -35.12 -25.99 44.28
C ARG A 231 -33.89 -26.67 44.90
N GLY A 232 -32.70 -26.07 44.79
CA GLY A 232 -31.46 -26.67 45.28
C GLY A 232 -30.87 -27.81 44.42
N ASP A 233 -31.48 -28.13 43.27
CA ASP A 233 -30.98 -29.20 42.39
C ASP A 233 -29.73 -28.76 41.62
N ARG A 234 -28.57 -29.16 42.16
CA ARG A 234 -27.25 -28.83 41.62
C ARG A 234 -26.95 -29.59 40.33
N VAL A 235 -27.50 -30.78 40.13
CA VAL A 235 -27.21 -31.64 38.97
C VAL A 235 -27.94 -31.08 37.74
N GLN A 236 -29.24 -30.81 37.89
CA GLN A 236 -30.03 -30.20 36.82
C GLN A 236 -29.52 -28.79 36.48
N ALA A 237 -29.15 -27.98 37.48
CA ALA A 237 -28.58 -26.66 37.24
C ALA A 237 -27.24 -26.72 36.47
N ARG A 238 -26.43 -27.77 36.66
CA ARG A 238 -25.18 -27.98 35.90
C ARG A 238 -25.45 -28.39 34.46
N ALA A 239 -26.40 -29.31 34.23
CA ALA A 239 -26.79 -29.76 32.90
C ALA A 239 -27.39 -28.62 32.06
N LEU A 240 -28.34 -27.86 32.62
CA LEU A 240 -28.94 -26.69 31.96
C LEU A 240 -27.88 -25.63 31.63
N ARG A 241 -26.91 -25.40 32.53
CA ARG A 241 -25.80 -24.49 32.26
C ARG A 241 -24.91 -24.98 31.11
N GLN A 242 -24.69 -26.29 30.96
CA GLN A 242 -23.96 -26.85 29.82
C GLN A 242 -24.74 -26.67 28.51
N GLN A 243 -26.05 -26.85 28.50
CA GLN A 243 -26.90 -26.61 27.33
C GLN A 243 -26.95 -25.11 26.94
N MET A 244 -27.04 -24.21 27.91
CA MET A 244 -26.97 -22.77 27.64
C MET A 244 -25.63 -22.33 27.03
N VAL A 245 -24.57 -23.12 27.23
CA VAL A 245 -23.27 -22.87 26.60
C VAL A 245 -23.27 -23.25 25.12
N SER A 246 -24.21 -24.01 24.56
CA SER A 246 -24.25 -24.21 23.09
C SER A 246 -25.10 -23.13 22.40
N LEU A 247 -26.06 -22.54 23.08
CA LEU A 247 -26.98 -21.56 22.50
C LEU A 247 -26.49 -20.09 22.59
N PRO A 248 -26.74 -19.28 21.55
CA PRO A 248 -26.48 -17.84 21.60
C PRO A 248 -27.54 -17.14 22.46
N SER A 249 -27.13 -16.14 23.24
CA SER A 249 -28.02 -15.37 24.13
C SER A 249 -28.92 -14.37 23.39
N ALA A 250 -28.44 -13.87 22.25
CA ALA A 250 -29.21 -13.05 21.32
C ALA A 250 -29.56 -13.87 20.08
N ASP A 251 -30.69 -13.54 19.45
CA ASP A 251 -31.11 -14.20 18.22
C ASP A 251 -30.15 -13.84 17.05
N PRO A 252 -29.47 -14.84 16.45
CA PRO A 252 -28.62 -14.62 15.29
C PRO A 252 -29.38 -14.13 14.04
N ASN A 253 -30.65 -14.51 13.91
CA ASN A 253 -31.49 -14.30 12.72
C ASN A 253 -32.63 -13.29 12.96
N ASP A 254 -32.50 -12.46 13.99
CA ASP A 254 -33.49 -11.44 14.35
C ASP A 254 -33.95 -10.62 13.12
N PRO A 255 -35.24 -10.68 12.74
CA PRO A 255 -35.77 -9.90 11.61
C PRO A 255 -35.75 -8.38 11.87
N GLY A 256 -35.79 -7.96 13.13
CA GLY A 256 -35.76 -6.54 13.54
C GLY A 256 -34.37 -5.94 13.64
N TYR A 257 -33.31 -6.74 13.51
CA TYR A 257 -31.92 -6.28 13.54
C TYR A 257 -31.24 -6.41 12.18
N ARG A 258 -30.93 -5.27 11.57
CA ARG A 258 -30.14 -5.16 10.34
C ARG A 258 -28.98 -4.21 10.57
N ARG A 259 -27.83 -4.52 9.98
CA ARG A 259 -26.68 -3.62 10.02
C ARG A 259 -25.87 -3.74 8.76
N LEU A 260 -25.77 -2.63 8.03
CA LEU A 260 -24.86 -2.48 6.92
C LEU A 260 -23.61 -1.73 7.38
N ARG A 261 -22.45 -2.23 7.01
CA ARG A 261 -21.15 -1.60 7.24
C ARG A 261 -20.43 -1.51 5.92
N TYR A 262 -19.67 -0.44 5.75
CA TYR A 262 -18.97 -0.13 4.51
C TYR A 262 -17.53 0.28 4.81
N ILE A 263 -16.63 -0.10 3.93
CA ILE A 263 -15.25 0.36 3.91
C ILE A 263 -14.70 0.34 2.49
N ARG A 264 -13.86 1.32 2.15
CA ARG A 264 -13.23 1.45 0.83
C ARG A 264 -11.73 1.64 0.94
N TYR A 265 -11.00 0.98 0.04
CA TYR A 265 -9.58 1.17 -0.18
C TYR A 265 -9.36 1.37 -1.69
N ALA A 266 -9.26 2.62 -2.12
CA ALA A 266 -9.19 2.99 -3.53
C ALA A 266 -10.42 2.47 -4.30
N ASP A 267 -10.23 1.56 -5.25
CA ASP A 267 -11.24 0.88 -6.06
C ASP A 267 -11.87 -0.33 -5.34
N ASP A 268 -11.11 -1.02 -4.51
CA ASP A 268 -11.59 -2.13 -3.67
C ASP A 268 -12.54 -1.60 -2.59
N HIS A 269 -13.76 -2.12 -2.55
CA HIS A 269 -14.73 -1.85 -1.48
C HIS A 269 -15.30 -3.13 -0.91
N LEU A 270 -15.65 -3.08 0.37
CA LEU A 270 -16.22 -4.21 1.09
C LEU A 270 -17.46 -3.72 1.84
N LEU A 271 -18.55 -4.47 1.73
CA LEU A 271 -19.73 -4.27 2.58
C LEU A 271 -19.94 -5.47 3.50
N GLY A 272 -20.21 -5.19 4.77
CA GLY A 272 -20.58 -6.17 5.77
C GLY A 272 -22.05 -6.05 6.09
N PHE A 273 -22.84 -7.07 5.76
CA PHE A 273 -24.28 -7.07 6.00
C PHE A 273 -24.69 -8.12 7.04
N THR A 274 -25.57 -7.69 7.95
CA THR A 274 -26.24 -8.54 8.93
C THR A 274 -27.71 -8.65 8.56
N GLY A 275 -28.11 -9.79 8.00
CA GLY A 275 -29.48 -10.04 7.54
C GLY A 275 -29.56 -11.20 6.53
N PRO A 276 -30.70 -11.33 5.82
CA PRO A 276 -30.89 -12.36 4.80
C PRO A 276 -30.10 -12.05 3.52
N LYS A 277 -29.80 -13.10 2.75
CA LYS A 277 -29.04 -12.97 1.49
C LYS A 277 -29.70 -12.06 0.46
N ALA A 278 -31.04 -12.10 0.36
CA ALA A 278 -31.80 -11.34 -0.61
C ALA A 278 -31.61 -9.82 -0.45
N GLU A 279 -31.60 -9.31 0.78
CA GLU A 279 -31.34 -7.89 1.07
C GLU A 279 -29.89 -7.50 0.73
N ALA A 280 -28.92 -8.43 0.91
CA ALA A 280 -27.53 -8.22 0.50
C ALA A 280 -27.39 -8.13 -1.04
N GLU A 281 -28.15 -8.94 -1.78
CA GLU A 281 -28.19 -8.87 -3.24
C GLU A 281 -28.83 -7.56 -3.73
N GLN A 282 -29.85 -7.07 -3.03
CA GLN A 282 -30.50 -5.80 -3.36
C GLN A 282 -29.59 -4.60 -3.12
N SER A 283 -28.85 -4.57 -2.00
CA SER A 283 -27.87 -3.50 -1.73
C SER A 283 -26.74 -3.49 -2.77
N LYS A 284 -26.28 -4.67 -3.21
CA LYS A 284 -25.34 -4.79 -4.35
C LYS A 284 -25.93 -4.19 -5.63
N LYS A 285 -27.18 -4.50 -5.98
CA LYS A 285 -27.84 -3.98 -7.19
C LYS A 285 -27.97 -2.46 -7.15
N ARG A 286 -28.34 -1.87 -6.02
CA ARG A 286 -28.41 -0.40 -5.86
C ARG A 286 -27.04 0.26 -6.00
N LEU A 287 -26.00 -0.32 -5.41
CA LEU A 287 -24.64 0.17 -5.57
C LEU A 287 -24.20 0.13 -7.04
N ALA A 288 -24.51 -0.97 -7.75
CA ALA A 288 -24.23 -1.13 -9.17
C ALA A 288 -24.99 -0.14 -10.05
N GLN A 289 -26.20 0.22 -9.67
CA GLN A 289 -27.01 1.21 -10.37
C GLN A 289 -26.43 2.61 -10.20
N PHE A 290 -26.13 3.02 -8.96
CA PHE A 290 -25.51 4.32 -8.68
C PHE A 290 -24.17 4.49 -9.42
N LEU A 291 -23.32 3.46 -9.43
CA LEU A 291 -22.04 3.50 -10.15
C LEU A 291 -22.22 3.73 -11.66
N ARG A 292 -23.23 3.12 -12.28
CA ARG A 292 -23.51 3.28 -13.71
C ARG A 292 -24.17 4.62 -14.04
N ASP A 293 -25.16 5.01 -13.26
CA ASP A 293 -26.01 6.16 -13.56
C ASP A 293 -25.29 7.50 -13.26
N GLU A 294 -24.64 7.59 -12.10
CA GLU A 294 -24.01 8.84 -11.62
C GLU A 294 -22.53 8.93 -11.98
N LEU A 295 -21.79 7.82 -11.83
CA LEU A 295 -20.34 7.81 -12.01
C LEU A 295 -19.89 7.27 -13.38
N ARG A 296 -20.81 6.67 -14.17
CA ARG A 296 -20.53 5.99 -15.44
C ARG A 296 -19.43 4.92 -15.32
N LEU A 297 -19.38 4.25 -14.18
CA LEU A 297 -18.44 3.17 -13.87
C LEU A 297 -19.15 1.82 -13.82
N GLU A 298 -18.44 0.78 -14.25
CA GLU A 298 -18.94 -0.59 -14.20
C GLU A 298 -18.32 -1.39 -13.05
N LEU A 299 -19.16 -2.17 -12.36
CA LEU A 299 -18.69 -3.17 -11.39
C LEU A 299 -18.17 -4.40 -12.11
N SER A 300 -17.03 -4.90 -11.67
CA SER A 300 -16.50 -6.17 -12.16
C SER A 300 -17.35 -7.33 -11.64
N GLN A 301 -18.10 -8.00 -12.53
CA GLN A 301 -18.95 -9.13 -12.16
C GLN A 301 -18.14 -10.35 -11.70
N GLU A 302 -16.92 -10.53 -12.24
CA GLU A 302 -16.04 -11.65 -11.91
C GLU A 302 -15.50 -11.59 -10.47
N THR A 303 -15.30 -10.38 -9.94
CA THR A 303 -14.69 -10.16 -8.62
C THR A 303 -15.71 -9.78 -7.55
N THR A 304 -16.93 -9.38 -7.93
CA THR A 304 -17.97 -9.00 -6.97
C THR A 304 -18.74 -10.21 -6.41
N LEU A 305 -18.17 -10.87 -5.40
CA LEU A 305 -18.74 -12.06 -4.78
C LEU A 305 -19.50 -11.73 -3.48
N ILE A 306 -20.67 -12.35 -3.31
CA ILE A 306 -21.39 -12.36 -2.02
C ILE A 306 -20.99 -13.63 -1.29
N THR A 307 -20.20 -13.47 -0.22
CA THR A 307 -19.66 -14.59 0.56
C THR A 307 -20.34 -14.67 1.92
N HIS A 308 -20.78 -15.87 2.30
CA HIS A 308 -21.35 -16.10 3.63
C HIS A 308 -20.21 -16.17 4.65
N ALA A 309 -20.25 -15.27 5.63
CA ALA A 309 -19.12 -14.92 6.49
C ALA A 309 -18.62 -16.08 7.38
N ARG A 310 -19.45 -17.10 7.66
CA ARG A 310 -19.07 -18.26 8.48
C ARG A 310 -18.50 -19.43 7.67
N THR A 311 -18.99 -19.62 6.44
CA THR A 311 -18.70 -20.83 5.65
C THR A 311 -17.57 -20.61 4.65
N ARG A 312 -17.43 -19.38 4.14
CA ARG A 312 -16.37 -19.00 3.20
C ARG A 312 -15.65 -17.77 3.73
N ALA A 313 -14.40 -17.61 3.30
CA ALA A 313 -13.60 -16.42 3.59
C ALA A 313 -13.73 -15.42 2.43
N ALA A 314 -14.04 -14.17 2.75
CA ALA A 314 -13.95 -13.07 1.81
C ALA A 314 -12.49 -12.65 1.62
N ARG A 315 -12.09 -12.17 0.45
CA ARG A 315 -10.73 -11.67 0.21
C ARG A 315 -10.75 -10.15 0.13
N PHE A 316 -10.00 -9.49 1.00
CA PHE A 316 -9.87 -8.04 0.99
C PHE A 316 -8.46 -7.62 1.36
N LEU A 317 -7.83 -6.77 0.53
CA LEU A 317 -6.46 -6.29 0.72
C LEU A 317 -5.44 -7.41 0.98
N GLY A 318 -5.62 -8.57 0.35
CA GLY A 318 -4.75 -9.73 0.51
C GLY A 318 -4.95 -10.52 1.80
N TYR A 319 -5.95 -10.21 2.62
CA TYR A 319 -6.36 -11.01 3.77
C TYR A 319 -7.61 -11.83 3.47
N GLU A 320 -7.73 -12.97 4.14
CA GLU A 320 -8.97 -13.73 4.23
C GLU A 320 -9.75 -13.26 5.47
N ILE A 321 -10.96 -12.72 5.27
CA ILE A 321 -11.84 -12.23 6.33
C ILE A 321 -12.92 -13.29 6.58
N THR A 322 -13.06 -13.69 7.85
CA THR A 322 -14.05 -14.68 8.29
C THR A 322 -14.73 -14.22 9.57
N THR A 323 -16.02 -14.55 9.77
CA THR A 323 -16.67 -14.44 11.08
C THR A 323 -16.41 -15.71 11.86
N GLN A 324 -15.75 -15.58 13.02
CA GLN A 324 -15.44 -16.68 13.90
C GLN A 324 -16.71 -17.28 14.49
N HIS A 325 -16.78 -18.61 14.44
CA HIS A 325 -17.81 -19.38 15.10
C HIS A 325 -17.16 -20.65 15.65
N ASN A 326 -17.18 -20.79 16.97
CA ASN A 326 -16.67 -21.95 17.67
C ASN A 326 -17.43 -22.11 18.99
N ASP A 327 -18.27 -23.14 19.04
CA ASP A 327 -19.13 -23.38 20.19
C ASP A 327 -18.43 -23.96 21.41
N THR A 328 -17.21 -24.48 21.25
CA THR A 328 -16.42 -25.09 22.34
C THR A 328 -15.44 -24.11 22.98
N LYS A 329 -14.99 -23.07 22.27
CA LYS A 329 -13.99 -22.12 22.76
C LYS A 329 -14.57 -21.12 23.76
N LYS A 330 -14.13 -21.21 25.01
CA LYS A 330 -14.45 -20.28 26.11
C LYS A 330 -13.32 -19.31 26.37
N THR A 331 -13.65 -18.07 26.70
CA THR A 331 -12.70 -17.06 27.20
C THR A 331 -13.20 -16.62 28.58
N GLY A 332 -12.56 -17.15 29.63
CA GLY A 332 -13.10 -17.09 30.99
C GLY A 332 -14.41 -17.87 31.12
N ARG A 333 -15.43 -17.27 31.74
CA ARG A 333 -16.76 -17.90 31.93
C ARG A 333 -17.68 -17.82 30.71
N TYR A 334 -17.32 -17.06 29.67
CA TYR A 334 -18.21 -16.74 28.54
C TYR A 334 -17.63 -17.20 27.19
N ARG A 335 -18.51 -17.50 26.23
CA ARG A 335 -18.14 -17.63 24.82
C ARG A 335 -18.11 -16.25 24.17
N ARG A 336 -16.93 -15.68 24.01
CA ARG A 336 -16.74 -14.34 23.42
C ARG A 336 -16.30 -14.35 21.97
N VAL A 337 -16.01 -15.53 21.42
CA VAL A 337 -15.41 -15.70 20.09
C VAL A 337 -16.46 -15.64 18.97
N ASN A 338 -17.69 -16.09 19.24
CA ASN A 338 -18.75 -16.16 18.25
C ASN A 338 -19.13 -14.76 17.73
N GLY A 339 -19.10 -14.59 16.41
CA GLY A 339 -19.45 -13.33 15.75
C GLY A 339 -18.29 -12.35 15.61
N GLN A 340 -17.12 -12.60 16.22
CA GLN A 340 -15.95 -11.74 16.02
C GLN A 340 -15.34 -11.97 14.63
N ILE A 341 -14.82 -10.92 14.02
CA ILE A 341 -14.07 -11.06 12.78
C ILE A 341 -12.70 -11.70 13.06
N ALA A 342 -12.22 -12.51 12.13
CA ALA A 342 -10.86 -13.00 12.06
C ALA A 342 -10.27 -12.67 10.70
N LEU A 343 -9.18 -11.91 10.74
CA LEU A 343 -8.27 -11.74 9.62
C LEU A 343 -7.33 -12.94 9.56
N ARG A 344 -7.13 -13.51 8.37
CA ARG A 344 -6.29 -14.69 8.14
C ARG A 344 -5.33 -14.48 6.99
N VAL A 345 -4.18 -15.14 7.05
CA VAL A 345 -3.23 -15.20 5.94
C VAL A 345 -3.70 -16.24 4.92
N PRO A 346 -3.95 -15.85 3.65
CA PRO A 346 -4.36 -16.79 2.61
C PRO A 346 -3.30 -17.87 2.35
N ARG A 347 -3.74 -19.12 2.21
CA ARG A 347 -2.82 -20.27 2.05
C ARG A 347 -2.10 -20.26 0.69
N ASP A 348 -2.78 -19.81 -0.35
CA ASP A 348 -2.25 -19.62 -1.70
C ASP A 348 -1.12 -18.60 -1.73
N VAL A 349 -1.22 -17.49 -0.97
CA VAL A 349 -0.14 -16.51 -0.87
C VAL A 349 1.10 -17.13 -0.24
N ILE A 350 0.94 -17.92 0.83
CA ILE A 350 2.06 -18.63 1.46
C ILE A 350 2.68 -19.62 0.47
N LYS A 351 1.87 -20.41 -0.24
CA LYS A 351 2.35 -21.35 -1.26
C LYS A 351 3.11 -20.62 -2.38
N ALA A 352 2.56 -19.56 -2.94
CA ALA A 352 3.18 -18.79 -4.01
C ALA A 352 4.51 -18.15 -3.57
N LYS A 353 4.57 -17.60 -2.35
CA LYS A 353 5.81 -17.03 -1.81
C LYS A 353 6.85 -18.11 -1.50
N CYS A 354 6.43 -19.27 -0.99
CA CYS A 354 7.31 -20.42 -0.79
C CYS A 354 7.85 -20.99 -2.12
N ALA A 355 7.02 -21.03 -3.17
CA ALA A 355 7.40 -21.58 -4.48
C ALA A 355 8.63 -20.87 -5.07
N LEU A 356 8.79 -19.57 -4.80
CA LEU A 356 9.98 -18.82 -5.21
C LEU A 356 11.28 -19.37 -4.61
N TYR A 357 11.24 -20.11 -3.51
CA TYR A 357 12.41 -20.62 -2.79
C TYR A 357 12.49 -22.15 -2.78
N ILE A 358 11.58 -22.81 -3.49
CA ILE A 358 11.47 -24.27 -3.58
C ILE A 358 11.80 -24.69 -5.00
N ASP A 359 12.62 -25.72 -5.15
CA ASP A 359 12.83 -26.45 -6.39
C ASP A 359 12.52 -27.94 -6.14
N ARG A 360 11.75 -28.56 -7.04
CA ARG A 360 11.30 -29.97 -6.92
C ARG A 360 10.75 -30.32 -5.53
N GLY A 361 9.95 -29.43 -4.94
CA GLY A 361 9.32 -29.64 -3.63
C GLY A 361 10.23 -29.45 -2.40
N LYS A 362 11.54 -29.16 -2.58
CA LYS A 362 12.49 -28.92 -1.49
C LYS A 362 13.03 -27.49 -1.52
N PRO A 363 13.35 -26.87 -0.37
CA PRO A 363 13.99 -25.56 -0.36
C PRO A 363 15.32 -25.60 -1.12
N ALA A 364 15.50 -24.68 -2.06
CA ALA A 364 16.64 -24.67 -2.99
C ALA A 364 17.55 -23.46 -2.74
N LYS A 365 18.81 -23.56 -3.21
CA LYS A 365 19.74 -22.44 -3.18
C LYS A 365 19.34 -21.39 -4.23
N LYS A 366 19.61 -20.13 -3.95
CA LYS A 366 19.42 -19.03 -4.91
C LYS A 366 20.72 -18.77 -5.67
N THR A 367 20.83 -19.34 -6.87
CA THR A 367 22.01 -19.24 -7.73
C THR A 367 22.41 -17.78 -7.98
N ALA A 368 21.43 -16.91 -8.28
CA ALA A 368 21.62 -15.48 -8.51
C ALA A 368 22.27 -14.72 -7.33
N LEU A 369 22.12 -15.22 -6.11
CA LEU A 369 22.66 -14.59 -4.90
C LEU A 369 23.97 -15.22 -4.41
N THR A 370 24.41 -16.34 -4.99
CA THR A 370 25.62 -17.08 -4.55
C THR A 370 26.89 -16.21 -4.59
N ASN A 371 27.00 -15.34 -5.58
CA ASN A 371 28.17 -14.47 -5.77
C ASN A 371 28.12 -13.19 -4.91
N SER A 372 27.02 -12.95 -4.20
CA SER A 372 26.86 -11.77 -3.34
C SER A 372 27.56 -11.93 -2.00
N SER A 373 27.84 -10.82 -1.30
CA SER A 373 28.39 -10.86 0.07
C SER A 373 27.42 -11.52 1.05
N ASP A 374 27.93 -12.11 2.15
CA ASP A 374 27.08 -12.79 3.15
C ASP A 374 26.04 -11.83 3.73
N HIS A 375 26.46 -10.59 3.98
CA HIS A 375 25.58 -9.50 4.37
C HIS A 375 24.48 -9.24 3.34
N ALA A 376 24.81 -9.16 2.04
CA ALA A 376 23.82 -8.92 0.99
C ALA A 376 22.81 -10.07 0.88
N ILE A 377 23.26 -11.32 1.03
CA ILE A 377 22.38 -12.50 1.05
C ILE A 377 21.41 -12.40 2.24
N VAL A 378 21.92 -12.27 3.47
CA VAL A 378 21.09 -12.19 4.68
C VAL A 378 20.16 -10.96 4.65
N ALA A 379 20.64 -9.82 4.14
CA ALA A 379 19.85 -8.60 4.02
C ALA A 379 18.68 -8.74 3.03
N THR A 380 18.92 -9.39 1.89
CA THR A 380 17.89 -9.60 0.85
C THR A 380 16.78 -10.48 1.38
N PHE A 381 17.13 -11.66 1.92
CA PHE A 381 16.15 -12.56 2.54
C PHE A 381 15.44 -11.90 3.72
N GLY A 382 16.19 -11.19 4.58
CA GLY A 382 15.67 -10.50 5.76
C GLY A 382 14.67 -9.41 5.41
N THR A 383 14.94 -8.61 4.38
CA THR A 383 14.06 -7.51 3.94
C THR A 383 12.76 -8.04 3.35
N VAL A 384 12.84 -9.05 2.47
CA VAL A 384 11.65 -9.68 1.87
C VAL A 384 10.78 -10.33 2.96
N TYR A 385 11.38 -11.12 3.85
CA TYR A 385 10.65 -11.78 4.93
C TYR A 385 10.02 -10.77 5.89
N ARG A 386 10.78 -9.75 6.31
CA ARG A 386 10.29 -8.69 7.19
C ARG A 386 9.08 -7.99 6.60
N GLY A 387 9.12 -7.59 5.32
CA GLY A 387 7.99 -6.93 4.66
C GLY A 387 6.73 -7.80 4.64
N ILE A 388 6.86 -9.10 4.33
CA ILE A 388 5.73 -10.03 4.32
C ILE A 388 5.15 -10.19 5.73
N VAL A 389 6.00 -10.44 6.72
CA VAL A 389 5.53 -10.62 8.11
C VAL A 389 4.86 -9.35 8.62
N GLN A 390 5.51 -8.19 8.46
CA GLN A 390 4.99 -6.90 8.92
C GLN A 390 3.62 -6.59 8.35
N TYR A 391 3.40 -6.86 7.06
CA TYR A 391 2.08 -6.79 6.45
C TYR A 391 1.11 -7.69 7.23
N TYR A 392 1.33 -9.00 7.24
CA TYR A 392 0.35 -9.94 7.82
C TYR A 392 0.19 -9.93 9.36
N LEU A 393 0.91 -9.09 10.13
CA LEU A 393 0.87 -9.06 11.61
C LEU A 393 -0.53 -8.90 12.23
N LEU A 394 -1.49 -8.30 11.51
CA LEU A 394 -2.88 -8.17 11.96
C LEU A 394 -3.64 -9.51 12.01
N ALA A 395 -3.19 -10.53 11.27
CA ALA A 395 -3.88 -11.80 11.14
C ALA A 395 -3.87 -12.60 12.45
N GLY A 396 -4.96 -13.34 12.71
CA GLY A 396 -5.06 -14.25 13.85
C GLY A 396 -4.16 -15.49 13.74
N ASP A 397 -3.78 -15.85 12.51
CA ASP A 397 -3.04 -17.07 12.17
C ASP A 397 -1.65 -16.77 11.60
N VAL A 398 -1.02 -15.68 12.03
CA VAL A 398 0.36 -15.28 11.65
C VAL A 398 1.37 -16.41 11.82
N PHE A 399 1.14 -17.32 12.78
CA PHE A 399 1.96 -18.52 12.98
C PHE A 399 2.06 -19.41 11.72
N ARG A 400 1.12 -19.34 10.77
CA ARG A 400 1.21 -20.07 9.49
C ARG A 400 2.43 -19.65 8.67
N LEU A 401 2.95 -18.44 8.89
CA LEU A 401 4.19 -17.96 8.28
C LEU A 401 5.44 -18.70 8.80
N HIS A 402 5.36 -19.53 9.84
CA HIS A 402 6.46 -20.41 10.25
C HIS A 402 6.93 -21.31 9.09
N ARG A 403 6.01 -21.77 8.24
CA ARG A 403 6.37 -22.56 7.05
C ARG A 403 7.23 -21.73 6.08
N LEU A 404 6.83 -20.48 5.81
CA LEU A 404 7.59 -19.57 4.97
C LEU A 404 8.95 -19.25 5.58
N GLN A 405 9.00 -18.98 6.89
CA GLN A 405 10.23 -18.76 7.63
C GLN A 405 11.20 -19.92 7.43
N TRP A 406 10.74 -21.16 7.67
CA TRP A 406 11.56 -22.35 7.53
C TRP A 406 12.07 -22.55 6.10
N VAL A 407 11.21 -22.35 5.09
CA VAL A 407 11.61 -22.46 3.66
C VAL A 407 12.67 -21.42 3.31
N MET A 408 12.46 -20.15 3.67
CA MET A 408 13.39 -19.07 3.37
C MET A 408 14.71 -19.21 4.14
N GLU A 409 14.65 -19.63 5.40
CA GLU A 409 15.82 -19.92 6.24
C GLU A 409 16.68 -21.02 5.61
N THR A 410 16.05 -22.14 5.26
CA THR A 410 16.75 -23.28 4.64
C THR A 410 17.34 -22.89 3.29
N SER A 411 16.60 -22.13 2.47
CA SER A 411 17.07 -21.63 1.17
C SER A 411 18.26 -20.67 1.32
N MET A 412 18.20 -19.75 2.28
CA MET A 412 19.28 -18.80 2.60
C MET A 412 20.55 -19.54 3.05
N LEU A 413 20.42 -20.47 4.00
CA LEU A 413 21.54 -21.25 4.51
C LEU A 413 22.15 -22.16 3.44
N LYS A 414 21.35 -22.76 2.55
CA LYS A 414 21.85 -23.50 1.38
C LYS A 414 22.61 -22.61 0.41
N THR A 415 22.19 -21.36 0.24
CA THR A 415 22.89 -20.38 -0.60
C THR A 415 24.25 -20.01 0.00
N LEU A 416 24.30 -19.74 1.31
CA LEU A 416 25.56 -19.50 2.04
C LEU A 416 26.48 -20.74 2.03
N ALA A 417 25.91 -21.93 2.23
CA ALA A 417 26.64 -23.19 2.22
C ALA A 417 27.27 -23.46 0.84
N SER A 418 26.51 -23.23 -0.24
CA SER A 418 27.03 -23.35 -1.61
C SER A 418 28.15 -22.36 -1.90
N LYS A 419 28.06 -21.13 -1.36
CA LYS A 419 29.10 -20.10 -1.53
C LYS A 419 30.40 -20.48 -0.82
N HIS A 420 30.31 -20.88 0.44
CA HIS A 420 31.48 -21.20 1.28
C HIS A 420 31.94 -22.66 1.12
N ARG A 421 31.39 -23.42 0.16
CA ARG A 421 31.62 -24.86 -0.03
C ARG A 421 31.55 -25.63 1.30
N SER A 422 30.55 -25.31 2.10
CA SER A 422 30.37 -25.82 3.47
C SER A 422 29.00 -26.47 3.65
N SER A 423 28.72 -26.98 4.84
CA SER A 423 27.40 -27.55 5.17
C SER A 423 26.45 -26.48 5.70
N VAL A 424 25.14 -26.72 5.52
CA VAL A 424 24.06 -25.86 6.05
C VAL A 424 24.20 -25.68 7.57
N SER A 425 24.54 -26.76 8.29
CA SER A 425 24.72 -26.72 9.75
C SER A 425 25.88 -25.83 10.18
N LYS A 426 27.02 -25.87 9.47
CA LYS A 426 28.18 -24.99 9.74
C LYS A 426 27.83 -23.52 9.50
N MET A 427 27.10 -23.22 8.41
CA MET A 427 26.64 -21.85 8.14
C MET A 427 25.60 -21.37 9.15
N ALA A 428 24.70 -22.26 9.58
CA ALA A 428 23.73 -21.95 10.61
C ALA A 428 24.43 -21.57 11.92
N ALA A 429 25.41 -22.37 12.36
CA ALA A 429 26.19 -22.09 13.56
C ALA A 429 26.97 -20.76 13.45
N ARG A 430 27.63 -20.52 12.31
CA ARG A 430 28.43 -19.31 12.05
C ARG A 430 27.61 -18.02 12.13
N HIS A 431 26.39 -18.03 11.62
CA HIS A 431 25.54 -16.84 11.54
C HIS A 431 24.49 -16.76 12.66
N LYS A 432 24.43 -17.73 13.57
CA LYS A 432 23.44 -17.75 14.66
C LYS A 432 23.71 -16.61 15.64
N ALA A 433 22.69 -15.80 15.89
CA ALA A 433 22.71 -14.77 16.91
C ALA A 433 21.46 -14.90 17.79
N ARG A 434 21.55 -14.47 19.05
CA ARG A 434 20.39 -14.29 19.95
C ARG A 434 20.12 -12.81 20.10
N ILE A 435 18.88 -12.40 19.85
CA ILE A 435 18.42 -11.02 20.05
C ILE A 435 17.38 -10.97 21.16
N GLY A 436 17.45 -9.94 22.00
CA GLY A 436 16.35 -9.60 22.91
C GLY A 436 15.19 -9.04 22.10
N THR A 437 14.02 -9.67 22.20
CA THR A 437 12.76 -9.09 21.71
C THR A 437 11.88 -8.77 22.91
N PRO A 438 10.87 -7.88 22.78
CA PRO A 438 9.94 -7.58 23.87
C PRO A 438 9.28 -8.82 24.49
N ASN A 439 9.22 -9.93 23.75
CA ASN A 439 8.60 -11.19 24.16
C ASN A 439 9.64 -12.29 24.45
N GLY A 440 10.87 -11.91 24.79
CA GLY A 440 11.97 -12.81 25.17
C GLY A 440 13.11 -12.95 24.14
N PRO A 441 14.21 -13.62 24.50
CA PRO A 441 15.33 -13.84 23.60
C PRO A 441 14.94 -14.78 22.45
N ARG A 442 15.23 -14.39 21.21
CA ARG A 442 14.97 -15.20 20.01
C ARG A 442 16.23 -15.41 19.20
N VAL A 443 16.31 -16.59 18.58
CA VAL A 443 17.38 -16.92 17.63
C VAL A 443 17.08 -16.26 16.29
N CYS A 444 18.09 -15.60 15.73
CA CYS A 444 18.09 -15.04 14.39
C CYS A 444 19.41 -15.35 13.69
N PHE A 445 19.48 -15.06 12.38
CA PHE A 445 20.72 -15.16 11.61
C PHE A 445 21.23 -13.78 11.27
N GLU A 446 22.49 -13.51 11.58
CA GLU A 446 23.12 -12.20 11.45
C GLU A 446 24.41 -12.29 10.62
N ALA A 447 24.60 -11.30 9.75
CA ALA A 447 25.84 -11.08 9.03
C ALA A 447 26.30 -9.64 9.25
N ARG A 448 27.55 -9.48 9.69
CA ARG A 448 28.16 -8.19 10.01
C ARG A 448 29.22 -7.82 8.99
N ILE A 449 29.24 -6.56 8.57
CA ILE A 449 30.40 -5.96 7.89
C ILE A 449 30.92 -4.85 8.80
N GLU A 450 32.13 -5.04 9.31
CA GLU A 450 32.85 -4.02 10.06
C GLU A 450 33.31 -2.89 9.12
N ARG A 451 33.27 -1.66 9.63
CA ARG A 451 33.66 -0.47 8.89
C ARG A 451 34.56 0.36 9.78
N LYS A 452 35.79 0.66 9.31
CA LYS A 452 36.70 1.58 10.04
C LYS A 452 35.95 2.89 10.35
N ASN A 453 35.95 3.26 11.64
CA ASN A 453 35.32 4.46 12.20
C ASN A 453 33.80 4.61 11.99
N ARG A 454 33.03 3.51 11.78
CA ARG A 454 31.56 3.57 11.67
C ARG A 454 30.89 2.37 12.36
N LYS A 455 29.62 2.54 12.75
CA LYS A 455 28.79 1.42 13.25
C LYS A 455 28.77 0.29 12.21
N PRO A 456 28.95 -0.98 12.63
CA PRO A 456 28.96 -2.12 11.71
C PRO A 456 27.63 -2.21 10.98
N LEU A 457 27.68 -2.60 9.71
CA LEU A 457 26.47 -2.94 8.98
C LEU A 457 26.00 -4.32 9.40
N VAL A 458 24.79 -4.39 9.94
CA VAL A 458 24.20 -5.61 10.47
C VAL A 458 22.99 -5.98 9.63
N ALA A 459 23.09 -7.08 8.90
CA ALA A 459 21.96 -7.71 8.22
C ALA A 459 21.37 -8.80 9.11
N ARG A 460 20.04 -8.82 9.26
CA ARG A 460 19.33 -9.80 10.09
C ARG A 460 18.20 -10.49 9.34
N PHE A 461 18.12 -11.80 9.50
CA PHE A 461 16.99 -12.64 9.09
C PHE A 461 16.38 -13.34 10.30
N GLY A 462 15.04 -13.34 10.39
CA GLY A 462 14.31 -13.90 11.53
C GLY A 462 14.20 -12.93 12.71
N GLY A 463 13.94 -13.47 13.90
CA GLY A 463 13.83 -12.68 15.13
C GLY A 463 12.57 -11.81 15.26
N ILE A 464 11.64 -11.88 14.30
CA ILE A 464 10.35 -11.18 14.35
C ILE A 464 9.34 -12.09 15.06
N PRO A 465 8.66 -11.63 16.13
CA PRO A 465 7.63 -12.44 16.78
C PRO A 465 6.44 -12.62 15.83
N LEU A 466 6.15 -13.87 15.48
CA LEU A 466 4.96 -14.26 14.71
C LEU A 466 3.71 -14.31 15.61
N GLN A 467 3.44 -13.19 16.27
CA GLN A 467 2.30 -13.01 17.15
C GLN A 467 1.42 -11.88 16.60
N ARG A 468 0.11 -12.09 16.68
CA ARG A 468 -0.86 -11.11 16.24
C ARG A 468 -0.67 -9.80 17.00
N GLN A 469 -0.55 -8.70 16.28
CA GLN A 469 -0.53 -7.36 16.84
C GLN A 469 -1.81 -6.64 16.42
N ARG A 470 -2.72 -6.37 17.36
CA ARG A 470 -4.02 -5.74 17.05
C ARG A 470 -3.90 -4.26 16.67
N ALA A 471 -2.84 -3.60 17.13
CA ALA A 471 -2.51 -2.21 16.79
C ALA A 471 -1.28 -2.13 15.87
N ALA A 472 -1.08 -3.13 15.00
CA ALA A 472 0.02 -3.09 14.03
C ALA A 472 -0.19 -1.95 13.04
N GLU A 473 0.39 -0.80 13.33
CA GLU A 473 0.54 0.26 12.36
C GLU A 473 1.62 -0.19 11.38
N LEU A 474 1.29 -0.18 10.09
CA LEU A 474 2.34 -0.03 9.10
C LEU A 474 2.96 1.31 9.45
N ALA A 475 4.11 1.29 10.11
CA ALA A 475 5.03 2.40 10.05
C ALA A 475 5.56 2.45 8.62
N ASP A 476 4.68 2.78 7.66
CA ASP A 476 5.06 3.67 6.58
C ASP A 476 5.66 4.83 7.32
N ARG A 477 7.00 4.86 7.36
CA ARG A 477 7.75 5.89 8.08
C ARG A 477 6.98 7.16 7.87
N GLU A 478 6.45 7.72 8.96
CA GLU A 478 5.89 9.04 8.89
C GLU A 478 6.90 9.83 8.06
N PRO A 479 6.54 10.43 6.92
CA PRO A 479 7.19 11.69 6.66
C PRO A 479 6.87 12.44 7.94
N VAL A 480 7.88 12.56 8.80
CA VAL A 480 7.84 13.42 9.98
C VAL A 480 7.03 14.62 9.52
N ARG A 481 6.01 15.02 10.28
CA ARG A 481 5.46 16.36 10.08
C ARG A 481 6.62 17.29 10.38
N VAL A 482 7.38 17.52 9.32
CA VAL A 482 8.51 18.40 9.31
C VAL A 482 7.82 19.74 9.34
N ASP A 483 7.62 20.29 10.54
CA ASP A 483 7.58 21.73 10.73
C ASP A 483 8.82 22.26 10.04
N TYR A 484 8.68 22.68 8.77
CA TYR A 484 9.76 22.94 7.83
C TYR A 484 11.13 23.20 8.50
N PRO A 485 12.11 22.29 8.38
CA PRO A 485 13.46 22.72 8.10
C PRO A 485 13.84 22.05 6.79
N GLN A 486 13.85 22.86 5.74
CA GLN A 486 14.50 22.65 4.45
C GLN A 486 15.03 21.23 4.21
N LYS A 487 14.39 20.46 3.31
CA LYS A 487 15.08 19.30 2.72
C LYS A 487 16.43 19.79 2.21
N GLU A 488 17.50 19.11 2.61
CA GLU A 488 18.88 19.57 2.42
C GLU A 488 19.17 19.99 0.95
N LEU A 489 18.60 19.28 -0.01
CA LEU A 489 18.74 19.61 -1.43
C LEU A 489 18.13 20.97 -1.80
N ILE A 490 16.97 21.30 -1.24
CA ILE A 490 16.29 22.57 -1.48
C ILE A 490 17.10 23.70 -0.85
N ALA A 491 17.61 23.52 0.38
CA ALA A 491 18.51 24.49 1.01
C ALA A 491 19.73 24.80 0.13
N ARG A 492 20.36 23.74 -0.40
CA ARG A 492 21.54 23.84 -1.28
C ARG A 492 21.23 24.53 -2.61
N LEU A 493 20.06 24.25 -3.19
CA LEU A 493 19.60 24.95 -4.39
C LEU A 493 19.27 26.42 -4.12
N LEU A 494 18.71 26.74 -2.95
CA LEU A 494 18.40 28.11 -2.52
C LEU A 494 19.65 28.92 -2.13
N ALA A 495 20.70 28.25 -1.67
CA ALA A 495 21.99 28.88 -1.40
C ALA A 495 22.71 29.38 -2.67
N ASP A 496 22.22 28.99 -3.86
CA ASP A 496 22.65 29.48 -5.17
C ASP A 496 24.17 29.51 -5.36
N THR A 497 24.85 28.50 -4.80
CA THR A 497 26.31 28.38 -4.80
C THR A 497 26.71 27.01 -5.37
N CYS A 498 27.60 27.02 -6.35
CA CYS A 498 28.12 25.81 -6.97
C CYS A 498 29.00 25.02 -5.99
N GLU A 499 28.72 23.74 -5.80
CA GLU A 499 29.47 22.88 -4.88
C GLU A 499 30.79 22.35 -5.45
N ILE A 500 31.04 22.59 -6.73
CA ILE A 500 32.25 22.15 -7.44
C ILE A 500 33.27 23.28 -7.46
N CYS A 501 32.86 24.47 -7.91
CA CYS A 501 33.76 25.61 -8.09
C CYS A 501 33.49 26.81 -7.16
N GLY A 502 32.44 26.78 -6.33
CA GLY A 502 32.11 27.86 -5.39
C GLY A 502 31.49 29.12 -6.02
N SER A 503 31.29 29.15 -7.34
CA SER A 503 30.62 30.29 -8.01
C SER A 503 29.19 30.48 -7.51
N LYS A 504 28.75 31.75 -7.45
CA LYS A 504 27.39 32.12 -7.08
C LYS A 504 26.57 32.43 -8.33
N GLY A 505 25.30 32.06 -8.32
CA GLY A 505 24.39 32.31 -9.44
C GLY A 505 24.27 31.14 -10.41
N ASN A 506 23.04 30.96 -10.93
CA ASN A 506 22.73 30.13 -12.09
C ASN A 506 23.07 28.65 -11.89
N VAL A 507 22.70 28.13 -10.72
CA VAL A 507 22.96 26.74 -10.38
C VAL A 507 21.81 25.81 -10.80
N GLN A 508 22.19 24.59 -11.17
CA GLN A 508 21.32 23.48 -11.51
C GLN A 508 21.70 22.26 -10.66
N VAL A 509 20.73 21.37 -10.42
CA VAL A 509 20.98 20.15 -9.67
C VAL A 509 21.27 18.99 -10.63
N HIS A 510 22.49 18.45 -10.52
CA HIS A 510 22.84 17.19 -11.16
C HIS A 510 22.39 15.99 -10.31
N HIS A 511 21.82 14.97 -10.96
CA HIS A 511 21.29 13.75 -10.35
C HIS A 511 21.89 12.48 -10.94
N VAL A 512 22.07 11.47 -10.08
CA VAL A 512 22.55 10.13 -10.46
C VAL A 512 21.63 9.04 -9.91
N ARG A 513 21.43 7.96 -10.67
CA ARG A 513 20.56 6.84 -10.28
C ARG A 513 21.08 6.11 -9.04
N ALA A 514 22.35 5.73 -9.03
CA ALA A 514 23.03 5.16 -7.87
C ALA A 514 24.45 5.71 -7.72
N LEU A 515 24.92 5.84 -6.48
CA LEU A 515 26.32 6.19 -6.20
C LEU A 515 27.31 5.13 -6.73
N ALA A 516 26.86 3.88 -6.86
CA ALA A 516 27.63 2.81 -7.47
C ALA A 516 27.90 3.05 -8.97
N ASP A 517 27.06 3.85 -9.64
CA ASP A 517 27.25 4.21 -11.05
C ASP A 517 28.47 5.14 -11.24
N LEU A 518 28.98 5.73 -10.15
CA LEU A 518 30.13 6.64 -10.14
C LEU A 518 31.46 5.95 -9.80
N ALA A 519 31.48 4.65 -9.49
CA ALA A 519 32.70 3.96 -9.09
C ALA A 519 32.84 2.67 -9.89
N HIS A 520 33.70 2.66 -10.92
CA HIS A 520 34.02 1.48 -11.73
C HIS A 520 35.54 1.23 -11.63
N ALA A 521 35.95 -0.04 -11.74
CA ALA A 521 37.35 -0.43 -11.56
C ALA A 521 38.25 0.26 -12.60
N GLY A 522 39.31 0.95 -12.15
CA GLY A 522 40.28 1.66 -13.00
C GLY A 522 39.97 3.14 -13.30
N TRP A 523 38.87 3.69 -12.78
CA TRP A 523 38.47 5.08 -13.06
C TRP A 523 39.03 6.09 -12.04
N GLN A 524 39.69 7.17 -12.51
CA GLN A 524 40.00 8.32 -11.66
C GLN A 524 38.76 9.21 -11.50
N PRO A 525 38.27 9.45 -10.26
CA PRO A 525 37.07 10.25 -10.06
C PRO A 525 37.35 11.72 -10.37
N SER A 526 36.61 12.25 -11.34
CA SER A 526 36.50 13.68 -11.63
C SER A 526 36.05 14.46 -10.40
N ASP A 527 36.31 15.77 -10.37
CA ASP A 527 36.10 16.61 -9.19
C ASP A 527 34.65 16.57 -8.69
N TRP A 528 33.67 16.55 -9.61
CA TRP A 528 32.26 16.44 -9.25
C TRP A 528 31.90 15.07 -8.66
N ALA A 529 32.43 13.98 -9.22
CA ALA A 529 32.18 12.63 -8.70
C ALA A 529 32.83 12.42 -7.33
N ARG A 530 33.98 13.04 -7.09
CA ARG A 530 34.64 13.08 -5.78
C ARG A 530 33.77 13.78 -4.74
N VAL A 531 33.17 14.93 -5.08
CA VAL A 531 32.22 15.64 -4.21
C VAL A 531 31.02 14.75 -3.89
N MET A 532 30.42 14.09 -4.88
CA MET A 532 29.27 13.20 -4.67
C MET A 532 29.60 11.96 -3.82
N LEU A 533 30.75 11.34 -4.06
CA LEU A 533 31.23 10.16 -3.32
C LEU A 533 31.63 10.52 -1.87
N HIS A 534 32.32 11.63 -1.67
CA HIS A 534 32.72 12.11 -0.35
C HIS A 534 31.48 12.44 0.50
N ARG A 535 30.53 13.19 -0.07
CA ARG A 535 29.27 13.55 0.61
C ARG A 535 28.27 12.38 0.68
N ARG A 536 28.51 11.31 -0.08
CA ARG A 536 27.62 10.14 -0.24
C ARG A 536 26.20 10.52 -0.66
N ARG A 537 26.09 11.37 -1.67
CA ARG A 537 24.81 11.91 -2.16
C ARG A 537 24.63 11.66 -3.64
N LYS A 538 23.41 11.32 -4.02
CA LYS A 538 23.01 11.16 -5.42
C LYS A 538 22.80 12.50 -6.16
N THR A 539 23.06 13.63 -5.49
CA THR A 539 22.85 14.97 -6.04
C THR A 539 24.00 15.92 -5.75
N VAL A 540 24.33 16.77 -6.72
CA VAL A 540 25.28 17.89 -6.59
C VAL A 540 24.70 19.13 -7.24
N VAL A 541 24.87 20.30 -6.60
CA VAL A 541 24.46 21.60 -7.16
C VAL A 541 25.66 22.17 -7.92
N ALA A 542 25.48 22.44 -9.21
CA ALA A 542 26.53 22.86 -10.13
C ALA A 542 26.08 24.11 -10.91
N CYS A 543 26.97 25.06 -11.20
CA CYS A 543 26.69 26.11 -12.17
C CYS A 543 26.60 25.52 -13.59
N ASP A 544 26.04 26.28 -14.54
CA ASP A 544 25.86 25.86 -15.95
C ASP A 544 27.15 25.25 -16.55
N ILE A 545 28.30 25.92 -16.38
CA ILE A 545 29.61 25.45 -16.90
C ILE A 545 30.02 24.10 -16.29
N CYS A 546 29.89 23.95 -14.97
CA CYS A 546 30.23 22.71 -14.29
C CYS A 546 29.25 21.60 -14.66
N HIS A 547 27.97 21.92 -14.86
CA HIS A 547 26.95 20.98 -15.26
C HIS A 547 27.20 20.45 -16.68
N ASP A 548 27.56 21.32 -17.62
CA ASP A 548 27.89 20.91 -18.99
C ASP A 548 29.15 20.05 -19.03
N ARG A 549 30.16 20.36 -18.21
CA ARG A 549 31.35 19.50 -18.04
C ARG A 549 31.00 18.10 -17.57
N ILE A 550 30.07 17.96 -16.62
CA ILE A 550 29.59 16.65 -16.14
C ILE A 550 28.98 15.83 -17.27
N HIS A 551 28.21 16.47 -18.16
CA HIS A 551 27.60 15.82 -19.30
C HIS A 551 28.60 15.50 -20.42
N SER A 552 29.60 16.35 -20.65
CA SER A 552 30.67 16.08 -21.63
C SER A 552 31.63 14.97 -21.20
N GLU A 553 31.89 14.83 -19.90
CA GLU A 553 32.76 13.78 -19.34
C GLU A 553 32.10 12.40 -19.32
N ARG A 554 30.77 12.33 -19.50
CA ARG A 554 30.06 11.06 -19.70
C ARG A 554 29.96 10.80 -21.21
N PRO A 555 30.78 9.92 -21.80
CA PRO A 555 30.47 9.42 -23.13
C PRO A 555 29.09 8.74 -23.09
N ALA A 556 28.25 9.05 -24.09
CA ALA A 556 26.97 8.40 -24.28
C ALA A 556 27.18 6.88 -24.22
N ARG A 557 26.62 6.20 -23.21
CA ARG A 557 26.57 4.73 -23.24
C ARG A 557 25.81 4.35 -24.52
N PRO A 558 26.39 3.52 -25.40
CA PRO A 558 25.68 3.10 -26.60
C PRO A 558 24.39 2.40 -26.17
N PHE A 559 23.29 2.69 -26.87
CA PHE A 559 22.04 1.94 -26.76
C PHE A 559 22.34 0.47 -27.13
N THR A 560 22.63 -0.36 -26.14
CA THR A 560 22.55 -1.81 -26.29
C THR A 560 21.08 -2.22 -26.20
N GLN A 561 20.62 -2.84 -27.28
CA GLN A 561 19.27 -3.30 -27.60
C GLN A 561 18.59 -4.12 -26.50
#